data_AF-A0A1L3JJ66-F1
#
_entry.id   AF-A0A1L3JJ66-F1
#
_cell.length_a   1.000
_cell.length_b   1.000
_cell.length_c   1.000
_cell.angle_alpha   90.00
_cell.angle_beta   90.00
_cell.angle_gamma   90.00
#
_symmetry.space_group_name_H-M   'P 1'
#
loop_
_entity.id
_entity.type
_entity.pdbx_description
1 polymer ?
#
loop_
_entity_poly.entity_id
_entity_poly.type
_entity_poly.pdbx_seq_one_letter_code
_entity_poly.pdbx_strand_id
1 'polypeptide(L)'
;MRKIILVLIFSFFVSCKFYKENVMFEIKNNSNSVLDSLIIQPNYSNFISLKSGETKKYIVNMNKVSKGDGAYVLQYKINDERKSYAFGYFTNGIPFDDYFIVTIEKEKVKFTSIDK
;
A
#
# COMPACT_ATOMS: atom_id res chain seq x y z
N MET A 1 -23.12 19.67 -39.16
CA MET A 1 -22.78 18.28 -38.75
C MET A 1 -21.27 18.05 -38.60
N ARG A 2 -20.43 18.40 -39.58
CA ARG A 2 -18.94 18.28 -39.49
C ARG A 2 -18.30 18.91 -38.25
N LYS A 3 -18.81 20.07 -37.77
CA LYS A 3 -18.29 20.77 -36.58
C LYS A 3 -18.68 20.11 -35.24
N ILE A 4 -19.77 19.34 -35.19
CA ILE A 4 -20.25 18.65 -33.97
C ILE A 4 -19.45 17.38 -33.73
N ILE A 5 -19.05 16.68 -34.81
CA ILE A 5 -18.19 15.48 -34.75
C ILE A 5 -16.82 15.81 -34.14
N LEU A 6 -16.27 16.99 -34.45
CA LEU A 6 -14.98 17.45 -33.88
C LEU A 6 -15.04 17.70 -32.37
N VAL A 7 -16.18 18.19 -31.85
CA VAL A 7 -16.39 18.41 -30.41
C VAL A 7 -16.53 17.07 -29.67
N LEU A 8 -17.21 16.10 -30.28
CA LEU A 8 -17.40 14.76 -29.71
C LEU A 8 -16.09 13.95 -29.67
N ILE A 9 -15.19 14.16 -30.63
CA ILE A 9 -13.85 13.54 -30.63
C ILE A 9 -12.96 14.17 -29.55
N PHE A 10 -13.08 15.47 -29.29
CA PHE A 10 -12.26 16.15 -28.27
C PHE A 10 -12.67 15.80 -26.83
N SER A 11 -13.94 15.43 -26.59
CA SER A 11 -14.42 15.02 -25.27
C SER A 11 -13.89 13.66 -24.79
N PHE A 12 -13.39 12.78 -25.69
CA PHE A 12 -12.84 11.48 -25.29
C PHE A 12 -11.43 11.55 -24.69
N PHE A 13 -10.67 12.63 -24.91
CA PHE A 13 -9.30 12.74 -24.43
C PHE A 13 -9.16 13.30 -23.00
N VAL A 14 -10.27 13.69 -22.36
CA VAL A 14 -10.28 14.22 -20.99
C VAL A 14 -10.56 13.13 -19.94
N SER A 15 -10.68 11.86 -20.35
CA SER A 15 -10.92 10.76 -19.42
C SER A 15 -9.66 10.45 -18.60
N CYS A 16 -9.70 10.90 -17.35
CA CYS A 16 -9.02 10.35 -16.17
C CYS A 16 -7.48 10.34 -16.13
N LYS A 17 -6.92 11.40 -15.52
CA LYS A 17 -5.71 11.31 -14.68
C LYS A 17 -6.08 11.61 -13.23
N PHE A 18 -6.75 10.67 -12.57
CA PHE A 18 -6.99 10.68 -11.10
C PHE A 18 -6.54 9.35 -10.51
N TYR A 19 -5.33 8.91 -10.86
CA TYR A 19 -4.79 7.68 -10.28
C TYR A 19 -4.26 7.98 -8.89
N LYS A 20 -4.68 7.16 -7.93
CA LYS A 20 -4.17 7.19 -6.55
C LYS A 20 -2.70 6.80 -6.58
N GLU A 21 -1.84 7.77 -6.27
CA GLU A 21 -0.38 7.62 -6.40
C GLU A 21 0.27 7.03 -5.16
N ASN A 22 -0.40 7.09 -4.01
CA ASN A 22 0.15 6.70 -2.72
C ASN A 22 -0.87 5.92 -1.92
N VAL A 23 -0.37 4.93 -1.19
CA VAL A 23 -1.15 4.16 -0.21
C VAL A 23 -0.52 4.38 1.16
N MET A 24 -1.35 4.74 2.13
CA MET A 24 -0.93 4.99 3.49
C MET A 24 -1.18 3.76 4.37
N PHE A 25 -0.20 3.40 5.17
CA PHE A 25 -0.29 2.31 6.14
C PHE A 25 -0.06 2.86 7.53
N GLU A 26 -0.98 2.62 8.44
CA GLU A 26 -0.79 2.80 9.88
C GLU A 26 -0.46 1.45 10.51
N ILE A 27 0.80 1.28 10.87
CA ILE A 27 1.34 0.01 11.37
C ILE A 27 1.44 0.09 12.89
N LYS A 28 0.76 -0.82 13.58
CA LYS A 28 0.68 -0.92 15.03
C LYS A 28 1.39 -2.18 15.49
N ASN A 29 2.40 -2.02 16.34
CA ASN A 29 3.04 -3.15 16.98
C ASN A 29 2.43 -3.38 18.38
N ASN A 30 1.42 -4.24 18.44
CA ASN A 30 0.80 -4.66 19.70
C ASN A 30 1.46 -5.92 20.29
N SER A 31 2.51 -6.44 19.64
CA SER A 31 3.30 -7.53 20.20
C SER A 31 4.20 -7.04 21.34
N ASN A 32 4.78 -7.98 22.08
CA ASN A 32 5.72 -7.68 23.17
C ASN A 32 7.19 -7.60 22.70
N SER A 33 7.44 -7.62 21.38
CA SER A 33 8.78 -7.64 20.80
C SER A 33 9.00 -6.45 19.88
N VAL A 34 10.27 -6.10 19.65
CA VAL A 34 10.64 -5.12 18.63
C VAL A 34 10.48 -5.76 17.25
N LEU A 35 9.84 -5.04 16.34
CA LEU A 35 9.85 -5.35 14.92
C LEU A 35 11.05 -4.62 14.31
N ASP A 36 11.93 -5.36 13.67
CA ASP A 36 13.10 -4.82 12.99
C ASP A 36 13.03 -5.09 11.49
N SER A 37 13.74 -4.29 10.70
CA SER A 37 13.79 -4.41 9.25
C SER A 37 12.40 -4.52 8.61
N LEU A 38 11.41 -3.77 9.13
CA LEU A 38 10.05 -3.78 8.64
C LEU A 38 9.96 -2.99 7.34
N ILE A 39 9.24 -3.55 6.36
CA ILE A 39 9.00 -2.92 5.05
C ILE A 39 7.65 -3.37 4.48
N ILE A 40 7.07 -2.53 3.62
CA ILE A 40 5.88 -2.88 2.83
C ILE A 40 6.21 -2.74 1.34
N GLN A 41 6.24 -3.88 0.66
CA GLN A 41 6.38 -3.94 -0.80
C GLN A 41 5.06 -3.50 -1.47
N PRO A 42 5.10 -2.93 -2.69
CA PRO A 42 6.24 -2.87 -3.62
C PRO A 42 7.24 -1.72 -3.38
N ASN A 43 7.14 -0.98 -2.27
CA ASN A 43 8.17 -0.01 -1.91
C ASN A 43 9.37 -0.73 -1.26
N TYR A 44 10.50 -0.79 -1.96
CA TYR A 44 11.74 -1.41 -1.47
C TYR A 44 12.64 -0.44 -0.70
N SER A 45 12.18 0.79 -0.45
CA SER A 45 12.98 1.82 0.24
C SER A 45 12.65 1.91 1.73
N ASN A 46 13.69 2.19 2.52
CA ASN A 46 13.63 2.55 3.94
C ASN A 46 12.97 1.51 4.85
N PHE A 47 13.77 0.56 5.32
CA PHE A 47 13.40 -0.29 6.45
C PHE A 47 13.16 0.54 7.70
N ILE A 48 12.12 0.20 8.44
CA ILE A 48 11.79 0.83 9.72
C ILE A 48 11.81 -0.21 10.84
N SER A 49 12.07 0.26 12.05
CA SER A 49 11.87 -0.54 13.27
C SER A 49 10.72 0.05 14.09
N LEU A 50 9.92 -0.81 14.71
CA LEU A 50 8.83 -0.46 15.62
C LEU A 50 9.05 -1.15 16.97
N LYS A 51 9.08 -0.37 18.05
CA LYS A 51 9.06 -0.89 19.41
C LYS A 51 7.67 -1.44 19.77
N SER A 52 7.60 -2.26 20.81
CA SER A 52 6.32 -2.71 21.38
C SER A 52 5.47 -1.50 21.79
N GLY A 53 4.18 -1.52 21.43
CA GLY A 53 3.22 -0.43 21.62
C GLY A 53 3.34 0.73 20.63
N GLU A 54 4.35 0.73 19.74
CA GLU A 54 4.56 1.83 18.80
C GLU A 54 3.62 1.74 17.59
N THR A 55 3.15 2.89 17.13
CA THR A 55 2.42 3.04 15.87
C THR A 55 3.19 3.97 14.93
N LYS A 56 3.39 3.57 13.67
CA LYS A 56 4.00 4.42 12.64
C LYS A 56 3.16 4.47 11.37
N LYS A 57 3.22 5.61 10.71
CA LYS A 57 2.69 5.78 9.36
C LYS A 57 3.78 5.48 8.34
N TYR A 58 3.43 4.73 7.30
CA TYR A 58 4.31 4.34 6.21
C TYR A 58 3.59 4.58 4.89
N ILE A 59 4.25 5.22 3.93
CA ILE A 59 3.67 5.54 2.62
C ILE A 59 4.34 4.66 1.56
N VAL A 60 3.52 3.93 0.82
CA VAL A 60 3.95 3.25 -0.41
C VAL A 60 3.61 4.17 -1.57
N ASN A 61 4.64 4.59 -2.29
CA ASN A 61 4.48 5.33 -3.54
C ASN A 61 4.29 4.33 -4.69
N MET A 62 3.13 4.39 -5.34
CA MET A 62 2.74 3.48 -6.41
C MET A 62 3.21 3.93 -7.80
N ASN A 63 3.67 5.18 -7.96
CA ASN A 63 4.08 5.74 -9.26
C ASN A 63 5.25 5.00 -9.92
N LYS A 64 6.09 4.33 -9.12
CA LYS A 64 7.26 3.58 -9.58
C LYS A 64 7.01 2.08 -9.68
N VAL A 65 5.79 1.63 -9.37
CA VAL A 65 5.42 0.21 -9.46
C VAL A 65 5.19 -0.12 -10.93
N SER A 66 5.65 -1.31 -11.35
CA SER A 66 5.40 -1.78 -12.71
C SER A 66 3.91 -1.83 -12.99
N LYS A 67 3.52 -1.50 -14.24
CA LYS A 67 2.14 -1.60 -14.70
C LYS A 67 1.75 -3.08 -14.82
N GLY A 68 1.29 -3.63 -13.71
CA GLY A 68 0.83 -5.01 -13.60
C GLY A 68 0.02 -5.18 -12.32
N ASP A 69 -0.53 -6.37 -12.17
CA ASP A 69 -1.32 -6.73 -11.01
C ASP A 69 -0.43 -7.25 -9.89
N GLY A 70 -0.83 -7.03 -8.65
CA GLY A 70 -0.06 -7.47 -7.51
C GLY A 70 -0.75 -7.27 -6.17
N ALA A 71 -0.06 -7.67 -5.12
CA ALA A 71 -0.47 -7.49 -3.74
C ALA A 71 0.63 -6.76 -2.96
N TYR A 72 0.27 -6.16 -1.83
CA TYR A 72 1.26 -5.65 -0.89
C TYR A 72 1.88 -6.81 -0.12
N VAL A 73 3.14 -6.65 0.28
CA VAL A 73 3.82 -7.64 1.13
C VAL A 73 4.43 -6.94 2.33
N LEU A 74 3.90 -7.23 3.51
CA LEU A 74 4.50 -6.84 4.78
C LEU A 74 5.60 -7.83 5.11
N GLN A 75 6.82 -7.34 5.34
CA GLN A 75 7.93 -8.14 5.84
C GLN A 75 8.57 -7.48 7.05
N TYR A 76 9.00 -8.28 8.03
CA TYR A 76 9.75 -7.80 9.20
C TYR A 76 10.48 -8.96 9.87
N LYS A 77 11.43 -8.62 10.75
CA LYS A 77 12.12 -9.52 11.67
C LYS A 77 11.58 -9.34 13.08
N ILE A 78 11.31 -10.44 13.79
CA ILE A 78 10.86 -10.46 15.19
C ILE A 78 11.48 -11.69 15.88
N ASN A 79 12.12 -11.51 17.04
CA ASN A 79 12.76 -12.61 17.80
C ASN A 79 13.65 -13.52 16.92
N ASP A 80 14.48 -12.92 16.07
CA ASP A 80 15.33 -13.61 15.08
C ASP A 80 14.64 -14.36 13.93
N GLU A 81 13.31 -14.35 13.87
CA GLU A 81 12.54 -14.92 12.77
C GLU A 81 12.10 -13.85 11.77
N ARG A 82 12.16 -14.16 10.47
CA ARG A 82 11.58 -13.33 9.42
C ARG A 82 10.14 -13.74 9.15
N LYS A 83 9.23 -12.77 9.15
CA LYS A 83 7.81 -12.96 8.80
C LYS A 83 7.48 -12.22 7.50
N SER A 84 6.55 -12.78 6.73
CA SER A 84 6.11 -12.23 5.45
C SER A 84 4.63 -12.52 5.24
N TYR A 85 3.86 -11.50 4.88
CA TYR A 85 2.41 -11.61 4.67
C TYR A 85 2.01 -10.82 3.42
N ALA A 86 1.37 -11.51 2.47
CA ALA A 86 0.74 -10.86 1.33
C ALA A 86 -0.69 -10.43 1.69
N PHE A 87 -1.09 -9.22 1.28
CA PHE A 87 -2.41 -8.67 1.58
C PHE A 87 -2.77 -7.53 0.62
N GLY A 88 -4.06 -7.21 0.55
CA GLY A 88 -4.59 -6.20 -0.36
C GLY A 88 -4.33 -6.55 -1.83
N TYR A 89 -4.74 -5.66 -2.72
CA TYR A 89 -4.54 -5.84 -4.15
C TYR A 89 -4.42 -4.50 -4.86
N PHE A 90 -3.67 -4.49 -5.95
CA PHE A 90 -3.58 -3.39 -6.90
C PHE A 90 -3.57 -3.98 -8.31
N THR A 91 -4.17 -3.27 -9.26
CA THR A 91 -4.19 -3.67 -10.68
C THR A 91 -3.54 -2.61 -11.53
N ASN A 92 -2.74 -3.03 -12.50
CA ASN A 92 -2.00 -2.12 -13.38
C ASN A 92 -1.18 -1.04 -12.63
N GLY A 93 -0.64 -1.37 -11.45
CA GLY A 93 0.07 -0.44 -10.56
C GLY A 93 -0.83 0.56 -9.84
N ILE A 94 -2.16 0.44 -9.95
CA ILE A 94 -3.14 1.33 -9.33
C ILE A 94 -3.72 0.63 -8.10
N PRO A 95 -3.59 1.24 -6.91
CA PRO A 95 -4.12 0.66 -5.68
C PRO A 95 -5.66 0.67 -5.68
N PHE A 96 -6.26 -0.41 -5.17
CA PHE A 96 -7.70 -0.42 -4.88
C PHE A 96 -8.01 0.43 -3.64
N ASP A 97 -7.23 0.22 -2.59
CA ASP A 97 -7.38 0.85 -1.28
C ASP A 97 -6.35 1.98 -1.07
N ASP A 98 -6.75 3.04 -0.36
CA ASP A 98 -5.86 4.19 -0.07
C ASP A 98 -5.21 4.12 1.30
N TYR A 99 -5.84 3.37 2.21
CA TYR A 99 -5.49 3.36 3.62
C TYR A 99 -5.63 1.97 4.21
N PHE A 100 -4.57 1.51 4.86
CA PHE A 100 -4.59 0.28 5.64
C PHE A 100 -4.21 0.55 7.09
N ILE A 101 -4.91 -0.11 8.00
CA ILE A 101 -4.43 -0.35 9.36
C ILE A 101 -3.84 -1.77 9.41
N VAL A 102 -2.57 -1.85 9.78
CA VAL A 102 -1.84 -3.10 9.96
C VAL A 102 -1.59 -3.29 11.45
N THR A 103 -2.23 -4.28 12.06
CA THR A 103 -2.04 -4.57 13.49
C THR A 103 -1.31 -5.88 13.67
N ILE A 104 -0.11 -5.81 14.25
CA ILE A 104 0.76 -6.96 14.50
C ILE A 104 0.61 -7.33 15.97
N GLU A 105 -0.06 -8.46 16.22
CA GLU A 105 -0.26 -9.06 17.53
C GLU A 105 0.78 -10.17 17.76
N LYS A 106 0.84 -10.73 18.97
CA LYS A 106 1.76 -11.83 19.31
C LYS A 106 1.63 -13.04 18.38
N GLU A 107 0.41 -13.40 17.98
CA GLU A 107 0.12 -14.66 17.27
C GLU A 107 -0.47 -14.45 15.87
N LYS A 108 -0.81 -13.22 15.50
CA LYS A 108 -1.47 -12.94 14.22
C LYS A 108 -1.21 -11.52 13.73
N VAL A 109 -1.36 -11.34 12.43
CA VAL A 109 -1.38 -10.02 11.81
C VAL A 109 -2.77 -9.78 11.23
N LYS A 110 -3.32 -8.60 11.48
CA LYS A 110 -4.61 -8.16 10.93
C LYS A 110 -4.37 -7.01 9.95
N PHE A 111 -5.05 -7.10 8.81
CA PHE A 111 -5.07 -6.07 7.78
C PHE A 111 -6.49 -5.55 7.64
N THR A 112 -6.68 -4.25 7.75
CA THR A 112 -7.99 -3.60 7.59
C THR A 112 -7.84 -2.49 6.58
N SER A 113 -8.50 -2.63 5.42
CA SER A 113 -8.66 -1.52 4.48
C SER A 113 -9.71 -0.54 5.00
N ILE A 114 -9.48 0.75 4.80
CA ILE A 114 -10.45 1.81 5.05
C ILE A 114 -10.66 2.55 3.74
N ASP A 115 -11.84 2.35 3.16
CA ASP A 115 -12.34 3.19 2.08
C ASP A 115 -12.72 4.56 2.66
N LYS A 116 -12.19 5.64 2.07
CA LYS A 116 -12.60 7.01 2.35
C LYS A 116 -13.57 7.52 1.31
#